data_AF-A0A9X1Z425-F1
#
_entry.id   AF-A0A9X1Z425-F1
#
_cell.length_a   1.000
_cell.length_b   1.000
_cell.length_c   1.000
_cell.angle_alpha   90.00
_cell.angle_beta   90.00
_cell.angle_gamma   90.00
#
_symmetry.space_group_name_H-M   'P 1'
#
loop_
_entity.id
_entity.type
_entity.pdbx_description
1 polymer ?
#
loop_
_entity_poly.entity_id
_entity_poly.type
_entity_poly.pdbx_seq_one_letter_code
_entity_poly.pdbx_strand_id
1 'polypeptide(L)'
;MKKLIIIIVAVALGYLINLKFVDIAYAMGFAELKKEAILINDQKMKVKCDSYAFGFFDEIKLENKFQQCINDYQAQGYVLLDAVPTDSDV
;
A
#
# COMPACT_ATOMS: atom_id res chain seq x y z
N MET A 1 -4.66 -27.90 -37.15
CA MET A 1 -3.62 -28.24 -36.16
C MET A 1 -2.63 -27.09 -35.88
N LYS A 2 -1.94 -26.49 -36.87
CA LYS A 2 -1.00 -25.35 -36.63
C LYS A 2 -1.58 -24.18 -35.82
N LYS A 3 -2.81 -23.74 -36.11
CA LYS A 3 -3.47 -22.64 -35.38
C LYS A 3 -3.70 -22.96 -33.90
N LEU A 4 -4.03 -24.22 -33.60
CA LEU A 4 -4.26 -24.71 -32.24
C LEU A 4 -2.96 -24.73 -31.42
N ILE A 5 -1.86 -25.16 -32.05
CA ILE A 5 -0.52 -25.15 -31.43
C ILE A 5 -0.09 -23.71 -31.09
N ILE A 6 -0.30 -22.75 -32.01
CA ILE A 6 0.05 -21.35 -31.78
C ILE A 6 -0.74 -20.77 -30.60
N ILE A 7 -2.04 -21.06 -30.50
CA ILE A 7 -2.88 -20.61 -29.39
C ILE A 7 -2.38 -21.19 -28.06
N ILE A 8 -2.07 -22.49 -28.02
CA ILE A 8 -1.56 -23.15 -26.80
C ILE A 8 -0.22 -22.52 -26.37
N VAL A 9 0.69 -22.26 -27.32
CA VAL A 9 1.97 -21.61 -27.03
C VAL A 9 1.76 -20.18 -26.52
N ALA A 10 0.86 -19.41 -27.12
CA ALA A 10 0.56 -18.04 -26.67
C ALA A 10 -0.04 -18.03 -25.26
N VAL A 11 -0.94 -18.95 -24.94
CA VAL A 11 -1.54 -19.09 -23.60
C VAL A 11 -0.48 -19.52 -22.58
N ALA A 12 0.37 -20.48 -22.92
CA ALA A 12 1.45 -20.93 -22.04
C ALA A 12 2.46 -19.81 -21.74
N LEU A 13 2.85 -19.02 -22.75
CA LEU A 13 3.73 -17.87 -22.57
C LEU A 13 3.06 -16.76 -21.75
N GLY A 14 1.80 -16.44 -22.03
CA GLY A 14 1.03 -15.47 -21.23
C GLY A 14 0.92 -15.87 -19.76
N TYR A 15 0.71 -17.16 -19.49
CA TYR A 15 0.67 -17.71 -18.14
C TYR A 15 2.03 -17.59 -17.42
N LEU A 16 3.13 -17.92 -18.10
CA LEU A 16 4.49 -17.80 -17.54
C LEU A 16 4.87 -16.35 -17.24
N ILE A 17 4.51 -15.41 -18.12
CA ILE A 17 4.71 -13.98 -17.89
C ILE A 17 3.92 -13.53 -16.66
N ASN A 18 2.65 -13.91 -16.55
CA ASN A 18 1.81 -13.54 -15.42
C ASN A 18 2.37 -14.05 -14.08
N LEU A 19 2.82 -15.31 -14.02
CA LEU A 19 3.41 -15.90 -12.81
C LEU A 19 4.64 -15.14 -12.31
N LYS A 20 5.44 -14.57 -13.21
CA LYS A 20 6.65 -13.83 -12.87
C LYS A 20 6.46 -12.32 -12.82
N PHE A 21 5.34 -11.81 -13.33
CA PHE A 21 5.06 -10.39 -13.41
C PHE A 21 5.01 -9.75 -12.03
N VAL A 22 4.39 -10.42 -11.06
CA VAL A 22 4.28 -9.93 -9.68
C VAL A 22 5.67 -9.84 -9.03
N ASP A 23 6.44 -10.93 -9.06
CA ASP A 23 7.80 -10.97 -8.51
C ASP A 23 8.72 -9.91 -9.16
N ILE A 24 8.63 -9.77 -10.48
CA ILE A 24 9.41 -8.79 -11.24
C ILE A 24 8.97 -7.36 -10.93
N ALA A 25 7.66 -7.11 -10.81
CA ALA A 25 7.14 -5.80 -10.45
C ALA A 25 7.66 -5.39 -9.05
N TYR A 26 7.55 -6.26 -8.05
CA TYR A 26 8.10 -6.01 -6.72
C TYR A 26 9.60 -5.79 -6.73
N ALA A 27 10.36 -6.61 -7.48
CA ALA A 27 11.80 -6.44 -7.64
C ALA A 27 12.19 -5.12 -8.33
N MET A 28 11.31 -4.56 -9.16
CA MET A 28 11.51 -3.26 -9.82
C MET A 28 11.02 -2.06 -8.99
N GLY A 29 10.58 -2.28 -7.76
CA GLY A 29 10.11 -1.21 -6.86
C GLY A 29 8.61 -0.90 -6.96
N PHE A 30 7.82 -1.80 -7.54
CA PHE A 30 6.37 -1.79 -7.37
C PHE A 30 6.07 -2.25 -5.95
N ALA A 31 5.32 -1.50 -5.17
CA ALA A 31 4.97 -1.89 -3.81
C ALA A 31 3.50 -1.57 -3.52
N GLU A 32 3.03 -2.10 -2.40
CA GLU A 32 1.83 -1.61 -1.74
C GLU A 32 2.26 -1.00 -0.41
N LEU A 33 1.91 0.27 -0.19
CA LEU A 33 2.09 0.94 1.09
C LEU A 33 0.72 1.33 1.61
N LYS A 34 0.38 0.82 2.78
CA LYS A 34 -0.84 1.16 3.51
C LYS A 34 -0.46 1.50 4.94
N LYS A 35 -0.68 2.74 5.33
CA LYS A 35 -0.47 3.24 6.69
C LYS A 35 -1.69 4.00 7.16
N GLU A 36 -2.03 3.81 8.42
CA GLU A 36 -3.17 4.45 9.06
C GLU A 36 -2.81 4.77 10.52
N ALA A 37 -3.16 5.96 10.95
CA ALA A 37 -3.08 6.41 12.33
C ALA A 37 -4.35 7.18 12.67
N ILE A 38 -4.93 6.88 13.83
CA ILE A 38 -6.05 7.63 14.37
C ILE A 38 -5.51 8.52 15.48
N LEU A 39 -5.87 9.79 15.48
CA LEU A 39 -5.53 10.72 16.55
C LEU A 39 -6.81 11.24 17.22
N ILE A 40 -6.74 11.55 18.50
CA ILE A 40 -7.86 12.05 19.31
C ILE A 40 -7.45 13.27 20.12
N ASN A 41 -8.34 14.26 20.26
CA ASN A 41 -8.11 15.42 21.14
C ASN A 41 -8.89 15.30 22.47
N ASP A 42 -8.73 16.29 23.33
CA ASP A 42 -9.44 16.45 24.61
C ASP A 42 -10.98 16.50 24.47
N GLN A 43 -11.47 17.02 23.34
CA GLN A 43 -12.89 17.04 22.97
C GLN A 43 -13.40 15.70 22.43
N LYS A 44 -12.58 14.64 22.45
CA LYS A 44 -12.87 13.31 21.88
C LYS A 44 -13.13 13.30 20.37
N MET A 45 -12.72 14.35 19.65
CA MET A 45 -12.76 14.36 18.20
C MET A 45 -11.66 13.47 17.65
N LYS A 46 -12.02 12.55 16.76
CA LYS A 46 -11.08 11.65 16.09
C LYS A 46 -10.77 12.14 14.69
N VAL A 47 -9.49 12.10 14.33
CA VAL A 47 -9.02 12.35 12.97
C VAL A 47 -8.19 11.15 12.52
N LYS A 48 -8.21 10.88 11.21
CA LYS A 48 -7.47 9.80 10.59
C LYS A 48 -6.41 10.40 9.67
N CYS A 49 -5.17 10.02 9.91
CA CYS A 49 -4.08 10.20 8.95
C CYS A 49 -3.87 8.86 8.26
N ASP A 50 -3.99 8.82 6.94
CA ASP A 50 -3.74 7.61 6.16
C ASP A 50 -2.90 7.92 4.91
N SER A 51 -2.16 6.90 4.49
CA SER A 51 -1.34 6.94 3.29
C SER A 51 -1.47 5.61 2.58
N TYR A 52 -1.99 5.66 1.35
CA TYR A 52 -2.15 4.51 0.49
C TYR A 52 -1.48 4.77 -0.86
N ALA A 53 -0.64 3.85 -1.28
CA ALA A 53 -0.16 3.77 -2.65
C ALA A 53 0.01 2.32 -3.09
N PHE A 54 -0.28 2.10 -4.36
CA PHE A 54 -0.10 0.81 -5.03
C PHE A 54 0.54 1.10 -6.39
N GLY A 55 1.74 0.60 -6.61
CA GLY A 55 2.51 0.90 -7.82
C GLY A 55 3.96 1.28 -7.54
N PHE A 56 4.55 2.03 -8.46
CA PHE A 56 5.88 2.61 -8.28
C PHE A 56 5.74 3.99 -7.62
N PHE A 57 6.33 4.16 -6.45
CA PHE A 57 6.28 5.42 -5.72
C PHE A 57 7.53 5.63 -4.87
N ASP A 58 7.74 6.89 -4.46
CA ASP A 58 8.77 7.26 -3.50
C ASP A 58 8.24 7.02 -2.08
N GLU A 59 8.69 5.92 -1.46
CA GLU A 59 8.32 5.53 -0.09
C GLU A 59 8.62 6.63 0.93
N ILE A 60 9.78 7.29 0.81
CA ILE A 60 10.20 8.34 1.74
C ILE A 60 9.27 9.54 1.64
N LYS A 61 8.88 9.92 0.43
CA LYS A 61 7.92 11.01 0.21
C LYS A 61 6.54 10.69 0.78
N LEU A 62 6.06 9.46 0.63
CA LEU A 62 4.78 9.04 1.21
C LEU A 62 4.84 8.99 2.74
N GLU A 63 5.95 8.50 3.29
CA GLU A 63 6.18 8.46 4.73
C GLU A 63 6.22 9.86 5.33
N ASN A 64 6.96 10.77 4.69
CA ASN A 64 7.06 12.15 5.15
C ASN A 64 5.70 12.85 5.17
N LYS A 65 4.83 12.60 4.18
CA LYS A 65 3.47 13.13 4.18
C LYS A 65 2.61 12.55 5.30
N PHE A 66 2.73 11.24 5.55
CA PHE A 66 2.02 10.57 6.63
C PHE A 66 2.44 11.11 8.00
N GLN A 67 3.75 11.21 8.25
CA GLN A 67 4.31 11.79 9.47
C GLN A 67 3.95 13.28 9.61
N GLN A 68 3.94 14.04 8.51
CA GLN A 68 3.52 15.43 8.54
C GLN A 68 2.06 15.57 9.00
N CYS A 69 1.15 14.73 8.50
CA CYS A 69 -0.25 14.71 8.98
C CYS A 69 -0.32 14.49 10.50
N ILE A 70 0.41 13.50 11.01
CA ILE A 70 0.47 13.21 12.45
C ILE A 70 1.00 14.43 13.22
N ASN A 71 2.13 14.99 12.78
CA ASN A 71 2.76 16.13 13.44
C ASN A 71 1.87 17.37 13.44
N ASP A 72 1.17 17.66 12.34
CA ASP A 72 0.27 18.79 12.22
C ASP A 72 -0.90 18.69 13.22
N TYR A 73 -1.46 17.49 13.43
CA TYR A 73 -2.51 17.26 14.42
C TYR A 73 -1.98 17.20 15.86
N GLN A 74 -0.77 16.67 16.07
CA GLN A 74 -0.12 16.73 17.39
C GLN A 74 0.15 18.16 17.82
N ALA A 75 0.57 19.04 16.90
CA ALA A 75 0.73 20.47 17.16
C ALA A 75 -0.59 21.17 17.53
N GLN A 76 -1.73 20.58 17.14
CA GLN A 76 -3.09 21.05 17.50
C GLN A 76 -3.62 20.41 18.79
N GLY A 77 -2.82 19.60 19.49
CA GLY A 77 -3.21 18.97 20.75
C GLY A 77 -3.90 17.60 20.61
N TYR A 78 -3.87 17.00 19.42
CA TYR A 78 -4.29 15.61 19.26
C TYR A 78 -3.19 14.65 19.71
N VAL A 79 -3.57 13.50 20.27
CA VAL A 79 -2.68 12.41 20.63
C VAL A 79 -2.97 11.18 19.77
N LEU A 80 -1.94 10.41 19.45
CA LEU A 80 -2.10 9.12 18.78
C LEU A 80 -2.95 8.20 19.66
N LEU A 81 -4.04 7.69 19.11
CA LEU A 81 -4.67 6.48 19.62
C LEU A 81 -3.76 5.34 19.19
N ASP A 82 -3.20 4.63 20.17
CA ASP A 82 -2.36 3.45 19.93
C ASP A 82 -3.04 2.54 18.90
N ALA A 83 -2.23 2.03 17.96
CA ALA A 83 -2.69 1.38 16.74
C ALA A 83 -3.84 0.41 17.04
N VAL A 84 -4.99 0.64 16.40
CA VAL A 84 -5.99 -0.43 16.25
C VAL A 84 -5.24 -1.54 15.52
N PRO A 85 -5.09 -2.74 16.11
CA PRO A 85 -4.51 -3.86 15.40
C PRO A 85 -5.39 -4.07 14.18
N THR A 86 -4.87 -3.78 13.00
CA THR A 86 -5.50 -4.17 11.76
C THR A 86 -5.36 -5.68 11.71
N ASP A 87 -6.40 -6.39 12.13
CA ASP A 87 -6.57 -7.84 11.93
C ASP A 87 -6.04 -8.21 10.54
N SER A 88 -4.84 -8.77 10.54
CA SER A 88 -4.20 -9.44 9.41
C SER A 88 -3.72 -10.83 9.84
N ASP A 89 -4.20 -11.30 11.00
CA ASP A 89 -3.93 -12.63 11.57
C ASP A 89 -5.25 -13.43 11.66
N VAL A 90 -5.90 -13.67 10.52
CA VAL A 90 -6.76 -14.86 10.26
C VAL A 90 -6.64 -15.24 8.79
#